data_AF-A0A831WYI1-F1
#
_entry.id   AF-A0A831WYI1-F1
#
_cell.length_a   1.000
_cell.length_b   1.000
_cell.length_c   1.000
_cell.angle_alpha   90.00
_cell.angle_beta   90.00
_cell.angle_gamma   90.00
#
_symmetry.space_group_name_H-M   'P 1'
#
loop_
_entity.id
_entity.type
_entity.pdbx_description
1 polymer ?
#
loop_
_entity_poly.entity_id
_entity_poly.type
_entity_poly.pdbx_seq_one_letter_code
_entity_poly.pdbx_strand_id
1 'polypeptide(L)'
;MTIKCIICLLLAFGLYQGVPTSTKTSAQSTSSQEKSASESNSDFEQRRMQAILRARSFVERLFEFRDLEARTLTLIKMGRLLWEHDEPYARQIFIRTYESLKSLAPADDRQKPLTPEADRMKAKLADLSSTLIATLSSYDAALAQKLTVIGGGSQSNTILKINELSLALQLLKIEDNPTKAIELGERALRGDLSQASANIMFLLQELRLKDEAAANKLFLRALQNISAQSIVPARALMNLGTYIFANPQLIRANGSNVIRYTMVGNALVANLSGDWPNVPPVIVKAYLNTAIEILLRPPSDLGEKSHYYAIGYQLITKAERFAPELLPKLRLALNHLSPDVPPIMTQPSTYAHLEKTGAEGDLDLAAAVSQTDKIPDERVRDLTYFRMAHSQFIKGDLAGARSLAERMKDLTIRSRVINLINSSEVVKAVERDEIALAQEIVSKLVKSDECALAWLEVGHAWAEKGDYSMAREAISEAVKAAISIDIGKRPFILLVGAKVIARFDEIDALSMLNDTVKAFNAGESTRDLWSRLWRQEVKMENISRSFTLPRKSIDGGLASVFGKLASINSQRTEEAALTLKPEQIAGEALVGLASVILEEIKIAETKRGASRR
;
A
#
# COMPACT_ATOMS: atom_id res chain seq x y z
N MET A 1 -42.07 -30.91 53.50
CA MET A 1 -41.45 -29.63 53.91
C MET A 1 -41.77 -28.59 52.84
N THR A 2 -43.00 -28.07 52.67
CA THR A 2 -43.74 -27.03 53.46
C THR A 2 -42.86 -25.80 53.73
N ILE A 3 -43.11 -24.60 53.20
CA ILE A 3 -44.24 -23.63 53.31
C ILE A 3 -44.05 -22.59 52.16
N LYS A 4 -44.94 -22.23 51.22
CA LYS A 4 -46.27 -21.54 51.17
C LYS A 4 -46.29 -20.03 51.54
N CYS A 5 -47.00 -19.25 50.69
CA CYS A 5 -47.79 -18.01 50.99
C CYS A 5 -47.12 -16.60 50.88
N ILE A 6 -47.74 -15.49 50.42
CA ILE A 6 -49.02 -15.16 49.73
C ILE A 6 -49.12 -13.60 49.53
N ILE A 7 -49.75 -13.14 48.43
CA ILE A 7 -50.73 -12.02 48.23
C ILE A 7 -50.35 -10.50 48.22
N CYS A 8 -50.92 -9.89 47.16
CA CYS A 8 -51.30 -8.55 46.70
C CYS A 8 -51.83 -7.43 47.64
N LEU A 9 -52.06 -6.26 46.98
CA LEU A 9 -52.96 -5.09 47.23
C LEU A 9 -52.27 -3.85 47.85
N LEU A 10 -52.25 -2.65 47.23
CA LEU A 10 -53.39 -1.78 46.86
C LEU A 10 -53.07 -0.69 45.80
N LEU A 11 -54.13 -0.25 45.12
CA LEU A 11 -54.30 0.84 44.13
C LEU A 11 -54.53 2.24 44.79
N ALA A 12 -54.15 3.32 44.09
CA ALA A 12 -54.86 4.62 44.04
C ALA A 12 -54.22 5.53 42.94
N PHE A 13 -54.88 5.77 41.81
CA PHE A 13 -55.75 6.92 41.46
C PHE A 13 -55.05 8.29 41.35
N GLY A 14 -55.07 8.88 40.15
CA GLY A 14 -54.57 10.22 39.88
C GLY A 14 -54.69 10.67 38.42
N LEU A 15 -55.88 10.54 37.83
CA LEU A 15 -56.29 11.30 36.64
C LEU A 15 -56.39 12.79 37.02
N TYR A 16 -55.65 13.67 36.33
CA TYR A 16 -56.05 15.07 36.23
C TYR A 16 -55.85 15.56 34.80
N GLN A 17 -56.97 15.66 34.08
CA GLN A 17 -57.08 16.43 32.87
C GLN A 17 -57.13 17.92 33.22
N GLY A 18 -56.34 18.72 32.53
CA GLY A 18 -56.40 20.17 32.57
C GLY A 18 -56.11 20.71 31.18
N VAL A 19 -57.14 20.76 30.34
CA VAL A 19 -57.16 21.52 29.08
C VAL A 19 -57.46 22.98 29.43
N PRO A 20 -56.61 23.93 29.01
CA PRO A 20 -57.09 25.26 28.68
C PRO A 20 -57.09 25.44 27.16
N THR A 21 -58.31 25.55 26.63
CA THR A 21 -58.59 26.18 25.34
C THR A 21 -58.06 27.61 25.36
N SER A 22 -56.99 27.87 24.59
CA SER A 22 -56.63 29.25 24.22
C SER A 22 -56.95 29.46 22.75
N THR A 23 -57.89 30.39 22.58
CA THR A 23 -58.42 30.95 21.36
C THR A 23 -57.34 31.57 20.46
N LYS A 24 -57.52 31.33 19.16
CA LYS A 24 -56.84 31.99 18.04
C LYS A 24 -56.81 33.51 18.21
N THR A 25 -55.61 34.08 18.16
CA THR A 25 -55.38 35.41 17.57
C THR A 25 -54.29 35.24 16.52
N SER A 26 -54.72 35.13 15.27
CA SER A 26 -53.90 35.12 14.07
C SER A 26 -53.81 36.54 13.56
N ALA A 27 -52.67 37.21 13.79
CA ALA A 27 -52.17 38.28 12.92
C ALA A 27 -50.69 38.53 13.25
N GLN A 28 -49.85 38.60 12.21
CA GLN A 28 -48.42 38.98 12.20
C GLN A 28 -47.40 37.98 12.78
N SER A 29 -46.79 37.17 11.90
CA SER A 29 -45.40 36.71 12.10
C SER A 29 -44.73 36.18 10.81
N THR A 30 -44.87 36.87 9.67
CA THR A 30 -44.08 36.56 8.47
C THR A 30 -42.64 37.11 8.50
N SER A 31 -42.21 37.81 9.56
CA SER A 31 -40.82 38.33 9.69
C SER A 31 -39.88 37.48 10.55
N SER A 32 -40.38 36.41 11.19
CA SER A 32 -39.57 35.59 12.13
C SER A 32 -38.88 34.39 11.47
N GLN A 33 -39.27 33.99 10.25
CA GLN A 33 -38.63 32.88 9.52
C GLN A 33 -37.38 33.32 8.72
N GLU A 34 -37.28 34.59 8.32
CA GLU A 34 -36.07 35.09 7.63
C GLU A 34 -34.90 35.32 8.60
N LYS A 35 -35.18 35.66 9.86
CA LYS A 35 -34.13 35.85 10.88
C LYS A 35 -33.43 34.55 11.28
N SER A 36 -34.17 33.43 11.42
CA SER A 36 -33.57 32.14 11.81
C SER A 36 -32.73 31.50 10.69
N ALA A 37 -33.05 31.79 9.42
CA ALA A 37 -32.27 31.34 8.27
C ALA A 37 -30.96 32.14 8.10
N SER A 38 -30.96 33.42 8.48
CA SER A 38 -29.77 34.27 8.47
C SER A 38 -28.76 33.88 9.55
N GLU A 39 -29.22 33.64 10.78
CA GLU A 39 -28.35 33.28 11.92
C GLU A 39 -27.68 31.91 11.75
N SER A 40 -28.38 30.93 11.18
CA SER A 40 -27.80 29.60 10.93
C SER A 40 -26.73 29.61 9.83
N ASN A 41 -26.84 30.52 8.86
CA ASN A 41 -25.82 30.70 7.82
C ASN A 41 -24.53 31.31 8.40
N SER A 42 -24.63 32.31 9.29
CA SER A 42 -23.44 32.92 9.90
C SER A 42 -22.68 31.98 10.82
N ASP A 43 -23.38 31.17 11.63
CA ASP A 43 -22.73 30.20 12.53
C ASP A 43 -22.00 29.10 11.73
N PHE A 44 -22.61 28.61 10.63
CA PHE A 44 -21.95 27.65 9.75
C PHE A 44 -20.67 28.20 9.10
N GLU A 45 -20.71 29.40 8.53
CA GLU A 45 -19.50 30.01 7.91
C GLU A 45 -18.41 30.27 8.96
N GLN A 46 -18.78 30.64 10.18
CA GLN A 46 -17.84 30.80 11.28
C GLN A 46 -17.16 29.47 11.64
N ARG A 47 -17.92 28.38 11.78
CA ARG A 47 -17.35 27.04 12.05
C ARG A 47 -16.46 26.55 10.92
N ARG A 48 -16.89 26.74 9.67
CA ARG A 48 -16.09 26.43 8.47
C ARG A 48 -14.77 27.19 8.48
N MET A 49 -14.81 28.50 8.74
CA MET A 49 -13.61 29.33 8.83
C MET A 49 -12.68 28.89 9.96
N GLN A 50 -13.22 28.60 11.16
CA GLN A 50 -12.44 28.11 12.30
C GLN A 50 -11.75 26.77 12.00
N ALA A 51 -12.47 25.85 11.37
CA ALA A 51 -11.96 24.55 10.99
C ALA A 51 -10.81 24.66 9.96
N ILE A 52 -10.96 25.52 8.95
CA ILE A 52 -9.89 25.83 7.99
C ILE A 52 -8.69 26.46 8.73
N LEU A 53 -8.90 27.46 9.58
CA LEU A 53 -7.82 28.12 10.32
C LEU A 53 -7.07 27.15 11.23
N ARG A 54 -7.76 26.19 11.86
CA ARG A 54 -7.14 25.13 12.67
C ARG A 54 -6.32 24.17 11.81
N ALA A 55 -6.82 23.77 10.64
CA ALA A 55 -6.02 22.98 9.71
C ALA A 55 -4.78 23.75 9.21
N ARG A 56 -4.89 25.06 8.96
CA ARG A 56 -3.75 25.93 8.62
C ARG A 56 -2.72 26.02 9.75
N SER A 57 -3.14 26.09 11.01
CA SER A 57 -2.18 26.12 12.13
C SER A 57 -1.36 24.83 12.23
N PHE A 58 -1.95 23.68 11.89
CA PHE A 58 -1.21 22.43 11.76
C PHE A 58 -0.16 22.50 10.65
N VAL A 59 -0.49 23.08 9.49
CA VAL A 59 0.46 23.27 8.39
C VAL A 59 1.65 24.11 8.80
N GLU A 60 1.44 25.23 9.51
CA GLU A 60 2.57 26.06 9.96
C GLU A 60 3.47 25.29 10.93
N ARG A 61 2.91 24.48 11.83
CA ARG A 61 3.70 23.58 12.67
C ARG A 61 4.48 22.54 11.86
N LEU A 62 3.90 21.99 10.79
CA LEU A 62 4.61 21.03 9.93
C LEU A 62 5.82 21.68 9.23
N PHE A 63 5.75 22.96 8.86
CA PHE A 63 6.90 23.66 8.27
C PHE A 63 8.11 23.76 9.23
N GLU A 64 7.88 23.67 10.54
CA GLU A 64 8.92 23.70 11.57
C GLU A 64 9.64 22.35 11.76
N PHE A 65 9.15 21.28 11.16
CA PHE A 65 9.76 19.95 11.24
C PHE A 65 11.19 19.95 10.69
N ARG A 66 12.11 19.29 11.41
CA ARG A 66 13.53 19.16 11.09
C ARG A 66 13.80 18.01 10.13
N ASP A 67 13.08 16.91 10.26
CA ASP A 67 13.10 15.80 9.32
C ASP A 67 12.46 16.25 8.02
N LEU A 68 13.31 16.51 7.04
CA LEU A 68 12.93 16.97 5.71
C LEU A 68 11.83 16.11 5.05
N GLU A 69 11.92 14.80 5.23
CA GLU A 69 11.02 13.88 4.57
C GLU A 69 9.68 13.80 5.30
N ALA A 70 9.69 13.70 6.63
CA ALA A 70 8.47 13.79 7.42
C ALA A 70 7.74 15.10 7.11
N ARG A 71 8.45 16.24 7.11
CA ARG A 71 7.93 17.55 6.73
C ARG A 71 7.30 17.54 5.33
N THR A 72 8.05 17.10 4.33
CA THR A 72 7.62 17.17 2.94
C THR A 72 6.40 16.30 2.68
N LEU A 73 6.44 15.03 3.09
CA LEU A 73 5.35 14.08 2.83
C LEU A 73 4.06 14.48 3.56
N THR A 74 4.17 15.04 4.77
CA THR A 74 3.00 15.50 5.55
C THR A 74 2.43 16.79 4.99
N LEU A 75 3.25 17.74 4.55
CA LEU A 75 2.80 18.94 3.84
C LEU A 75 2.10 18.61 2.52
N ILE A 76 2.60 17.62 1.76
CA ILE A 76 1.92 17.13 0.55
C ILE A 76 0.51 16.63 0.92
N LYS A 77 0.38 15.78 1.96
CA LYS A 77 -0.92 15.28 2.42
C LYS A 77 -1.85 16.40 2.87
N MET A 78 -1.36 17.38 3.62
CA MET A 78 -2.15 18.55 4.04
C MET A 78 -2.58 19.41 2.85
N GLY A 79 -1.69 19.65 1.88
CA GLY A 79 -2.03 20.38 0.66
C GLY A 79 -3.14 19.69 -0.13
N ARG A 80 -3.15 18.35 -0.19
CA ARG A 80 -4.25 17.59 -0.79
C ARG A 80 -5.57 17.79 -0.05
N LEU A 81 -5.56 17.64 1.28
CA LEU A 81 -6.75 17.79 2.11
C LEU A 81 -7.36 19.19 2.00
N LEU A 82 -6.52 20.23 2.03
CA LEU A 82 -6.97 21.62 1.97
C LEU A 82 -7.39 22.06 0.57
N TRP A 83 -7.06 21.31 -0.49
CA TRP A 83 -7.36 21.73 -1.87
C TRP A 83 -8.86 21.93 -2.12
N GLU A 84 -9.72 21.05 -1.57
CA GLU A 84 -11.18 21.14 -1.74
C GLU A 84 -11.81 22.29 -0.93
N HIS A 85 -11.14 22.76 0.13
CA HIS A 85 -11.71 23.73 1.07
C HIS A 85 -11.10 25.13 0.94
N ASP A 86 -9.86 25.22 0.48
CA ASP A 86 -9.03 26.43 0.45
C ASP A 86 -7.89 26.28 -0.58
N GLU A 87 -8.28 26.17 -1.85
CA GLU A 87 -7.36 26.00 -2.98
C GLU A 87 -6.19 27.01 -3.00
N PRO A 88 -6.39 28.33 -2.78
CA PRO A 88 -5.28 29.29 -2.82
C PRO A 88 -4.19 28.99 -1.78
N TYR A 89 -4.58 28.62 -0.56
CA TYR A 89 -3.60 28.25 0.47
C TYR A 89 -2.97 26.88 0.18
N ALA A 90 -3.74 25.91 -0.32
CA ALA A 90 -3.20 24.62 -0.74
C ALA A 90 -2.12 24.76 -1.83
N ARG A 91 -2.35 25.63 -2.84
CA ARG A 91 -1.34 26.01 -3.84
C ARG A 91 -0.08 26.58 -3.19
N GLN A 92 -0.22 27.47 -2.20
CA GLN A 92 0.92 28.03 -1.47
C GLN A 92 1.70 26.98 -0.70
N ILE A 93 1.05 25.97 -0.11
CA ILE A 93 1.72 24.84 0.55
C ILE A 93 2.63 24.13 -0.43
N PHE A 94 2.11 23.75 -1.61
CA PHE A 94 2.91 23.06 -2.63
C PHE A 94 4.09 23.90 -3.11
N ILE A 95 3.89 25.20 -3.35
CA ILE A 95 4.94 26.13 -3.79
C ILE A 95 6.03 26.27 -2.71
N ARG A 96 5.65 26.61 -1.47
CA ARG A 96 6.60 26.75 -0.33
C ARG A 96 7.38 25.46 -0.08
N THR A 97 6.71 24.31 -0.16
CA THR A 97 7.34 23.00 0.03
C THR A 97 8.36 22.71 -1.08
N TYR A 98 8.01 22.98 -2.35
CA TYR A 98 8.93 22.83 -3.48
C TYR A 98 10.14 23.77 -3.36
N GLU A 99 9.92 25.03 -2.99
CA GLU A 99 11.00 26.01 -2.78
C GLU A 99 11.94 25.58 -1.64
N SER A 100 11.39 25.01 -0.55
CA SER A 100 12.18 24.44 0.55
C SER A 100 13.03 23.25 0.11
N LEU A 101 12.52 22.37 -0.77
CA LEU A 101 13.31 21.27 -1.34
C LEU A 101 14.42 21.81 -2.26
N LYS A 102 14.09 22.80 -3.09
CA LYS A 102 15.04 23.41 -4.03
C LYS A 102 16.18 24.14 -3.33
N SER A 103 15.91 24.82 -2.22
CA SER A 103 16.94 25.54 -1.46
C SER A 103 17.93 24.61 -0.76
N LEU A 104 17.56 23.33 -0.54
CA LEU A 104 18.42 22.29 0.02
C LEU A 104 19.21 21.52 -1.05
N ALA A 105 18.91 21.72 -2.34
CA ALA A 105 19.63 21.05 -3.41
C ALA A 105 21.08 21.57 -3.48
N PRO A 106 22.10 20.68 -3.52
CA PRO A 106 23.47 21.11 -3.71
C PRO A 106 23.60 21.87 -5.04
N ALA A 107 24.42 22.93 -5.06
CA ALA A 107 24.70 23.67 -6.28
C ALA A 107 25.23 22.71 -7.36
N ASP A 108 24.74 22.86 -8.60
CA ASP A 108 25.15 22.02 -9.74
C ASP A 108 26.55 22.42 -10.22
N ASP A 109 27.56 22.25 -9.35
CA ASP A 109 28.96 22.43 -9.69
C ASP A 109 29.45 21.18 -10.43
N ARG A 110 29.20 21.15 -11.74
CA ARG A 110 29.50 20.03 -12.64
C ARG A 110 30.98 19.65 -12.69
N GLN A 111 31.87 20.47 -12.11
CA GLN A 111 33.31 20.24 -12.12
C GLN A 111 33.80 19.46 -10.91
N LYS A 112 33.00 19.30 -9.86
CA LYS A 112 33.42 18.60 -8.63
C LYS A 112 32.60 17.31 -8.43
N PRO A 113 33.26 16.13 -8.33
CA PRO A 113 32.56 14.91 -7.97
C PRO A 113 31.90 15.08 -6.60
N LEU A 114 30.61 14.71 -6.52
CA LEU A 114 29.84 14.75 -5.29
C LEU A 114 30.37 13.71 -4.29
N THR A 115 30.23 14.01 -3.00
CA THR A 115 30.47 13.00 -1.98
C THR A 115 29.32 11.97 -2.00
N PRO A 116 29.54 10.71 -1.58
CA PRO A 116 28.46 9.71 -1.53
C PRO A 116 27.25 10.14 -0.70
N GLU A 117 27.45 10.97 0.32
CA GLU A 117 26.38 11.56 1.13
C GLU A 117 25.60 12.62 0.37
N ALA A 118 26.29 13.53 -0.34
CA ALA A 118 25.66 14.52 -1.19
C ALA A 118 24.87 13.86 -2.34
N ASP A 119 25.37 12.76 -2.91
CA ASP A 119 24.64 11.98 -3.91
C ASP A 119 23.37 11.34 -3.32
N ARG A 120 23.44 10.73 -2.13
CA ARG A 120 22.27 10.18 -1.44
C ARG A 120 21.23 11.27 -1.13
N MET A 121 21.69 12.44 -0.67
CA MET A 121 20.82 13.58 -0.39
C MET A 121 20.18 14.12 -1.68
N LYS A 122 20.94 14.24 -2.77
CA LYS A 122 20.43 14.63 -4.09
C LYS A 122 19.37 13.66 -4.59
N ALA A 123 19.60 12.34 -4.47
CA ALA A 123 18.62 11.31 -4.82
C ALA A 123 17.34 11.42 -3.96
N LYS A 124 17.49 11.63 -2.65
CA LYS A 124 16.36 11.82 -1.72
C LYS A 124 15.55 13.07 -2.05
N LEU A 125 16.20 14.20 -2.33
CA LEU A 125 15.54 15.44 -2.74
C LEU A 125 14.80 15.28 -4.06
N ALA A 126 15.38 14.56 -5.02
CA ALA A 126 14.75 14.26 -6.29
C ALA A 126 13.48 13.40 -6.10
N ASP A 127 13.53 12.40 -5.23
CA ASP A 127 12.39 11.53 -4.90
C ASP A 127 11.24 12.32 -4.22
N LEU A 128 11.58 13.16 -3.24
CA LEU A 128 10.61 14.03 -2.55
C LEU A 128 9.98 15.06 -3.50
N SER A 129 10.78 15.71 -4.34
CA SER A 129 10.30 16.67 -5.35
C SER A 129 9.39 15.98 -6.36
N SER A 130 9.77 14.77 -6.77
CA SER A 130 9.01 13.93 -7.69
C SER A 130 7.63 13.58 -7.12
N THR A 131 7.58 13.14 -5.87
CA THR A 131 6.33 12.85 -5.14
C THR A 131 5.43 14.09 -5.02
N LEU A 132 6.02 15.25 -4.72
CA LEU A 132 5.31 16.53 -4.65
C LEU A 132 4.68 16.91 -5.99
N ILE A 133 5.48 16.89 -7.06
CA ILE A 133 5.06 17.26 -8.42
C ILE A 133 3.99 16.29 -8.92
N ALA A 134 4.19 14.98 -8.70
CA ALA A 134 3.20 13.95 -9.04
C ALA A 134 1.86 14.29 -8.40
N THR A 135 1.86 14.51 -7.09
CA THR A 135 0.64 14.82 -6.33
C THR A 135 -0.01 16.10 -6.85
N LEU A 136 0.75 17.19 -6.99
CA LEU A 136 0.24 18.47 -7.47
C LEU A 136 -0.35 18.36 -8.87
N SER A 137 0.25 17.57 -9.76
CA SER A 137 -0.23 17.41 -11.14
C SER A 137 -1.65 16.85 -11.25
N SER A 138 -2.11 16.14 -10.20
CA SER A 138 -3.46 15.61 -10.11
C SER A 138 -4.53 16.67 -9.83
N TYR A 139 -4.12 17.85 -9.36
CA TYR A 139 -4.97 18.99 -8.99
C TYR A 139 -4.73 20.21 -9.88
N ASP A 140 -3.46 20.54 -10.17
CA ASP A 140 -3.05 21.63 -11.05
C ASP A 140 -1.83 21.21 -11.89
N ALA A 141 -2.12 20.62 -13.06
CA ALA A 141 -1.11 20.19 -14.02
C ALA A 141 -0.26 21.36 -14.55
N ALA A 142 -0.84 22.55 -14.70
CA ALA A 142 -0.12 23.71 -15.21
C ALA A 142 0.90 24.23 -14.19
N LEU A 143 0.53 24.30 -12.90
CA LEU A 143 1.45 24.65 -11.83
C LEU A 143 2.52 23.58 -11.65
N ALA A 144 2.16 22.29 -11.66
CA ALA A 144 3.13 21.19 -11.60
C ALA A 144 4.16 21.31 -12.73
N GLN A 145 3.72 21.53 -13.97
CA GLN A 145 4.60 21.78 -15.11
C GLN A 145 5.49 23.01 -14.88
N LYS A 146 4.94 24.13 -14.40
CA LYS A 146 5.71 25.34 -14.09
C LYS A 146 6.82 25.06 -13.07
N LEU A 147 6.52 24.33 -12.00
CA LEU A 147 7.52 23.95 -10.99
C LEU A 147 8.61 23.04 -11.59
N THR A 148 8.27 22.16 -12.53
CA THR A 148 9.28 21.30 -13.18
C THR A 148 10.20 22.03 -14.15
N VAL A 149 9.70 23.04 -14.87
CA VAL A 149 10.49 23.85 -15.82
C VAL A 149 11.50 24.73 -15.08
N ILE A 150 11.10 25.27 -13.92
CA ILE A 150 11.96 26.07 -13.04
C ILE A 150 13.11 25.24 -12.43
N GLY A 151 13.04 23.90 -12.52
CA GLY A 151 14.10 22.95 -12.14
C GLY A 151 15.19 22.74 -13.20
N GLY A 152 15.05 23.27 -14.42
CA GLY A 152 16.17 23.50 -15.34
C GLY A 152 16.85 22.28 -15.99
N GLY A 153 16.15 21.21 -16.37
CA GLY A 153 16.79 20.07 -17.06
C GLY A 153 15.91 19.34 -18.09
N SER A 154 16.55 18.86 -19.17
CA SER A 154 15.94 17.91 -20.15
C SER A 154 15.44 16.61 -19.51
N GLN A 155 15.86 16.29 -18.28
CA GLN A 155 15.35 15.19 -17.45
C GLN A 155 13.93 15.44 -16.90
N SER A 156 13.42 16.68 -17.00
CA SER A 156 12.12 17.10 -16.46
C SER A 156 10.94 16.29 -17.05
N ASN A 157 10.94 16.02 -18.36
CA ASN A 157 9.84 15.27 -18.99
C ASN A 157 9.84 13.79 -18.56
N THR A 158 11.01 13.18 -18.42
CA THR A 158 11.13 11.79 -17.96
C THR A 158 10.67 11.64 -16.51
N ILE A 159 11.07 12.56 -15.63
CA ILE A 159 10.66 12.59 -14.23
C ILE A 159 9.13 12.79 -14.13
N LEU A 160 8.57 13.71 -14.92
CA LEU A 160 7.13 13.90 -15.01
C LEU A 160 6.38 12.60 -15.37
N LYS A 161 6.85 11.84 -16.36
CA LYS A 161 6.22 10.56 -16.73
C LYS A 161 6.31 9.50 -15.64
N ILE A 162 7.48 9.38 -14.99
CA ILE A 162 7.67 8.46 -13.86
C ILE A 162 6.66 8.82 -12.76
N ASN A 163 6.49 10.10 -12.50
CA ASN A 163 5.56 10.66 -11.52
C ASN A 163 4.10 10.41 -11.89
N GLU A 164 3.72 10.63 -13.15
CA GLU A 164 2.38 10.36 -13.65
C GLU A 164 2.03 8.87 -13.52
N LEU A 165 2.96 7.96 -13.83
CA LEU A 165 2.74 6.51 -13.67
C LEU A 165 2.70 6.08 -12.20
N SER A 166 3.56 6.66 -11.34
CA SER A 166 3.52 6.42 -9.90
C SER A 166 2.19 6.87 -9.29
N LEU A 167 1.70 8.05 -9.68
CA LEU A 167 0.41 8.56 -9.28
C LEU A 167 -0.73 7.71 -9.83
N ALA A 168 -0.67 7.29 -11.09
CA ALA A 168 -1.66 6.39 -11.68
C ALA A 168 -1.76 5.09 -10.89
N LEU A 169 -0.62 4.51 -10.50
CA LEU A 169 -0.57 3.32 -9.66
C LEU A 169 -1.19 3.58 -8.28
N GLN A 170 -0.92 4.74 -7.68
CA GLN A 170 -1.50 5.13 -6.39
C GLN A 170 -3.03 5.29 -6.46
N LEU A 171 -3.53 6.01 -7.46
CA LEU A 171 -4.95 6.20 -7.71
C LEU A 171 -5.69 4.88 -7.87
N LEU A 172 -5.04 3.93 -8.53
CA LEU A 172 -5.60 2.60 -8.74
C LEU A 172 -5.61 1.76 -7.47
N LYS A 173 -4.53 1.78 -6.68
CA LYS A 173 -4.39 0.96 -5.47
C LYS A 173 -5.15 1.48 -4.27
N ILE A 174 -5.12 2.79 -4.05
CA ILE A 174 -5.57 3.42 -2.80
C ILE A 174 -6.94 4.07 -2.99
N GLU A 175 -7.12 4.79 -4.08
CA GLU A 175 -8.32 5.64 -4.30
C GLU A 175 -9.36 4.95 -5.17
N ASP A 176 -9.07 3.75 -5.67
CA ASP A 176 -9.92 2.96 -6.57
C ASP A 176 -10.48 3.76 -7.76
N ASN A 177 -9.65 4.62 -8.35
CA ASN A 177 -10.03 5.50 -9.47
C ASN A 177 -9.36 5.05 -10.79
N PRO A 178 -9.89 4.00 -11.45
CA PRO A 178 -9.27 3.44 -12.66
C PRO A 178 -9.27 4.42 -13.84
N THR A 179 -10.32 5.24 -13.99
CA THR A 179 -10.43 6.21 -15.10
C THR A 179 -9.28 7.22 -15.08
N LYS A 180 -9.05 7.88 -13.94
CA LYS A 180 -7.97 8.87 -13.83
C LYS A 180 -6.59 8.22 -13.90
N ALA A 181 -6.44 7.01 -13.37
CA ALA A 181 -5.21 6.23 -13.49
C ALA A 181 -4.89 5.90 -14.97
N ILE A 182 -5.89 5.50 -15.76
CA ILE A 182 -5.73 5.24 -17.20
C ILE A 182 -5.34 6.52 -17.93
N GLU A 183 -6.00 7.65 -17.67
CA GLU A 183 -5.68 8.94 -18.32
C GLU A 183 -4.23 9.37 -18.07
N LEU A 184 -3.75 9.24 -16.84
CA LEU A 184 -2.35 9.52 -16.49
C LEU A 184 -1.39 8.52 -17.12
N GLY A 185 -1.75 7.24 -17.14
CA GLY A 185 -0.99 6.22 -17.87
C GLY A 185 -0.84 6.55 -19.34
N GLU A 186 -1.95 6.86 -20.02
CA GLU A 186 -1.97 7.25 -21.44
C GLU A 186 -1.15 8.51 -21.73
N ARG A 187 -1.15 9.47 -20.80
CA ARG A 187 -0.34 10.69 -20.90
C ARG A 187 1.14 10.40 -20.76
N ALA A 188 1.52 9.57 -19.79
CA ALA A 188 2.91 9.17 -19.57
C ALA A 188 3.48 8.36 -20.74
N LEU A 189 2.63 7.64 -21.48
CA LEU A 189 3.00 6.94 -22.72
C LEU A 189 3.35 7.90 -23.88
N ARG A 190 3.12 9.22 -23.78
CA ARG A 190 3.46 10.16 -24.86
C ARG A 190 4.98 10.42 -24.87
N GLY A 191 5.71 9.73 -25.74
CA GLY A 191 7.17 9.88 -25.97
C GLY A 191 8.01 8.74 -25.37
N ASP A 192 9.31 8.98 -25.14
CA ASP A 192 10.22 7.92 -24.65
C ASP A 192 9.79 7.31 -23.31
N LEU A 193 9.83 5.97 -23.23
CA LEU A 193 9.45 5.13 -22.08
C LEU A 193 10.63 4.40 -21.44
N SER A 194 11.85 4.59 -21.97
CA SER A 194 13.06 3.89 -21.55
C SER A 194 13.22 3.82 -20.02
N GLN A 195 13.10 4.98 -19.36
CA GLN A 195 13.26 5.14 -17.91
C GLN A 195 11.97 4.92 -17.10
N ALA A 196 10.80 4.94 -17.74
CA ALA A 196 9.50 4.83 -17.09
C ALA A 196 8.91 3.40 -17.16
N SER A 197 9.64 2.48 -17.82
CA SER A 197 9.19 1.14 -18.16
C SER A 197 8.81 0.25 -16.96
N ALA A 198 9.42 0.45 -15.79
CA ALA A 198 9.06 -0.30 -14.59
C ALA A 198 7.68 0.14 -14.03
N ASN A 199 7.39 1.44 -14.03
CA ASN A 199 6.13 1.94 -13.47
C ASN A 199 4.94 1.60 -14.36
N ILE A 200 5.10 1.67 -15.69
CA ILE A 200 4.04 1.25 -16.62
C ILE A 200 3.70 -0.23 -16.45
N MET A 201 4.70 -1.07 -16.25
CA MET A 201 4.52 -2.50 -15.98
C MET A 201 3.71 -2.73 -14.70
N PHE A 202 4.04 -2.05 -13.60
CA PHE A 202 3.26 -2.16 -12.37
C PHE A 202 1.83 -1.66 -12.54
N LEU A 203 1.63 -0.53 -13.25
CA LEU A 203 0.31 0.01 -13.56
C LEU A 203 -0.52 -1.00 -14.35
N LEU A 204 0.04 -1.59 -15.40
CA LEU A 204 -0.64 -2.57 -16.24
C LEU A 204 -1.05 -3.82 -15.46
N GLN A 205 -0.17 -4.33 -14.59
CA GLN A 205 -0.46 -5.51 -13.77
C GLN A 205 -1.61 -5.26 -12.79
N GLU A 206 -1.59 -4.13 -12.08
CA GLU A 206 -2.70 -3.76 -11.18
C GLU A 206 -3.99 -3.49 -11.95
N LEU A 207 -3.90 -2.79 -13.08
CA LEU A 207 -5.08 -2.45 -13.87
C LEU A 207 -5.74 -3.72 -14.38
N ARG A 208 -4.96 -4.73 -14.79
CA ARG A 208 -5.51 -6.01 -15.26
C ARG A 208 -6.29 -6.76 -14.18
N LEU A 209 -5.94 -6.61 -12.90
CA LEU A 209 -6.68 -7.22 -11.80
C LEU A 209 -8.04 -6.56 -11.57
N LYS A 210 -8.22 -5.30 -11.99
CA LYS A 210 -9.46 -4.53 -11.79
C LYS A 210 -10.30 -4.41 -13.07
N ASP A 211 -9.66 -4.12 -14.20
CA ASP A 211 -10.24 -3.96 -15.53
C ASP A 211 -9.27 -4.50 -16.58
N GLU A 212 -9.46 -5.77 -16.94
CA GLU A 212 -8.64 -6.46 -17.94
C GLU A 212 -8.70 -5.78 -19.32
N ALA A 213 -9.87 -5.29 -19.73
CA ALA A 213 -10.06 -4.70 -21.06
C ALA A 213 -9.31 -3.38 -21.19
N ALA A 214 -9.41 -2.51 -20.18
CA ALA A 214 -8.65 -1.27 -20.13
C ALA A 214 -7.14 -1.51 -20.08
N ALA A 215 -6.70 -2.50 -19.29
CA ALA A 215 -5.29 -2.88 -19.23
C ALA A 215 -4.77 -3.37 -20.59
N ASN A 216 -5.53 -4.23 -21.29
CA ASN A 216 -5.17 -4.70 -22.63
C ASN A 216 -5.04 -3.53 -23.62
N LYS A 217 -5.96 -2.56 -23.57
CA LYS A 217 -5.92 -1.37 -24.42
C LYS A 217 -4.68 -0.50 -24.13
N LEU A 218 -4.38 -0.25 -22.86
CA LEU A 218 -3.21 0.52 -22.45
C LEU A 218 -1.91 -0.19 -22.82
N PHE A 219 -1.86 -1.52 -22.67
CA PHE A 219 -0.74 -2.36 -23.08
C PHE A 219 -0.46 -2.26 -24.59
N LEU A 220 -1.50 -2.38 -25.43
CA LEU A 220 -1.35 -2.23 -26.88
C LEU A 220 -0.83 -0.84 -27.27
N ARG A 221 -1.28 0.22 -26.59
CA ARG A 221 -0.74 1.57 -26.79
C ARG A 221 0.73 1.67 -26.39
N ALA A 222 1.13 1.03 -25.29
CA ALA A 222 2.52 0.97 -24.87
C ALA A 222 3.39 0.27 -25.93
N LEU A 223 2.91 -0.86 -26.50
CA LEU A 223 3.59 -1.55 -27.61
C LEU A 223 3.73 -0.65 -28.84
N GLN A 224 2.66 0.02 -29.25
CA GLN A 224 2.69 0.97 -30.38
C GLN A 224 3.68 2.11 -30.16
N ASN A 225 3.79 2.62 -28.93
CA ASN A 225 4.74 3.67 -28.63
C ASN A 225 6.19 3.19 -28.66
N ILE A 226 6.50 2.02 -28.07
CA ILE A 226 7.88 1.50 -28.11
C ILE A 226 8.28 1.03 -29.52
N SER A 227 7.33 0.54 -30.33
CA SER A 227 7.64 0.13 -31.70
C SER A 227 8.00 1.34 -32.57
N ALA A 228 7.44 2.53 -32.31
CA ALA A 228 7.76 3.76 -33.01
C ALA A 228 9.13 4.38 -32.64
N GLN A 229 9.76 3.93 -31.56
CA GLN A 229 11.06 4.46 -31.11
C GLN A 229 12.21 3.83 -31.92
N SER A 230 13.21 4.62 -32.31
CA SER A 230 14.38 4.09 -33.04
C SER A 230 15.29 3.23 -32.15
N ILE A 231 15.39 3.60 -30.87
CA ILE A 231 16.16 2.89 -29.85
C ILE A 231 15.20 2.55 -28.72
N VAL A 232 15.08 1.27 -28.42
CA VAL A 232 14.35 0.76 -27.26
C VAL A 232 15.39 0.13 -26.34
N PRO A 233 15.30 0.28 -25.01
CA PRO A 233 16.11 -0.52 -24.10
C PRO A 233 15.44 -1.89 -23.88
N ALA A 234 16.24 -2.95 -23.80
CA ALA A 234 15.79 -4.32 -23.56
C ALA A 234 14.91 -4.43 -22.31
N ARG A 235 15.21 -3.63 -21.28
CA ARG A 235 14.39 -3.53 -20.06
C ARG A 235 12.95 -3.11 -20.35
N ALA A 236 12.71 -2.18 -21.27
CA ALA A 236 11.34 -1.76 -21.60
C ALA A 236 10.54 -2.88 -22.27
N LEU A 237 11.17 -3.57 -23.24
CA LEU A 237 10.57 -4.73 -23.90
C LEU A 237 10.25 -5.84 -22.89
N MET A 238 11.22 -6.17 -22.05
CA MET A 238 11.11 -7.19 -21.02
C MET A 238 10.02 -6.88 -19.99
N ASN A 239 9.98 -5.65 -19.49
CA ASN A 239 8.98 -5.21 -18.51
C ASN A 239 7.55 -5.33 -19.08
N LEU A 240 7.35 -4.97 -20.35
CA LEU A 240 6.07 -5.20 -21.02
C LEU A 240 5.76 -6.69 -21.21
N GLY A 241 6.76 -7.53 -21.48
CA GLY A 241 6.58 -8.99 -21.55
C GLY A 241 6.00 -9.60 -20.27
N THR A 242 6.33 -9.04 -19.10
CA THR A 242 5.78 -9.51 -17.81
C THR A 242 4.28 -9.28 -17.67
N TYR A 243 3.66 -8.43 -18.49
CA TYR A 243 2.19 -8.28 -18.53
C TYR A 243 1.49 -9.58 -18.97
N ILE A 244 2.14 -10.33 -19.87
CA ILE A 244 1.58 -11.54 -20.49
C ILE A 244 2.19 -12.81 -19.89
N PHE A 245 3.49 -12.77 -19.58
CA PHE A 245 4.28 -13.97 -19.25
C PHE A 245 4.84 -13.97 -17.82
N ALA A 246 4.34 -13.10 -16.94
CA ALA A 246 4.63 -13.24 -15.51
C ALA A 246 3.73 -14.29 -14.87
N ASN A 247 4.25 -14.99 -13.87
CA ASN A 247 3.46 -15.91 -13.07
C ASN A 247 2.50 -15.10 -12.15
N PRO A 248 1.17 -15.19 -12.33
CA PRO A 248 0.20 -14.42 -11.56
C PRO A 248 0.20 -14.76 -10.07
N GLN A 249 0.62 -15.98 -9.68
CA GLN A 249 0.67 -16.39 -8.28
C GLN A 249 1.74 -15.60 -7.51
N LEU A 250 2.88 -15.31 -8.14
CA LEU A 250 3.94 -14.49 -7.53
C LEU A 250 3.53 -13.02 -7.36
N ILE A 251 2.65 -12.53 -8.25
CA ILE A 251 2.11 -11.18 -8.21
C ILE A 251 1.08 -11.05 -7.06
N ARG A 252 0.19 -12.03 -6.90
CA ARG A 252 -0.87 -12.00 -5.88
C ARG A 252 -0.37 -12.29 -4.45
N ALA A 253 0.65 -13.12 -4.33
CA ALA A 253 1.19 -13.62 -3.06
C ALA A 253 1.66 -12.57 -2.05
N ASN A 254 2.28 -11.49 -2.53
CA ASN A 254 3.09 -10.60 -1.69
C ASN A 254 2.42 -9.26 -1.38
N GLY A 255 1.22 -9.00 -1.91
CA GLY A 255 0.62 -7.66 -1.93
C GLY A 255 1.48 -6.63 -2.69
N SER A 256 2.52 -7.10 -3.37
CA SER A 256 3.43 -6.34 -4.21
C SER A 256 3.68 -7.14 -5.49
N ASN A 257 3.69 -6.42 -6.62
CA ASN A 257 3.98 -6.95 -7.94
C ASN A 257 5.45 -7.41 -8.03
N VAL A 258 5.80 -8.55 -7.42
CA VAL A 258 7.19 -9.04 -7.44
C VAL A 258 7.43 -9.82 -8.72
N ILE A 259 8.08 -9.18 -9.67
CA ILE A 259 8.66 -9.85 -10.83
C ILE A 259 9.98 -10.48 -10.40
N ARG A 260 10.16 -11.75 -10.74
CA ARG A 260 11.44 -12.43 -10.53
C ARG A 260 12.41 -12.02 -11.61
N TYR A 261 13.50 -11.39 -11.20
CA TYR A 261 14.67 -11.20 -12.04
C TYR A 261 15.66 -12.35 -11.79
N THR A 262 16.31 -12.83 -12.84
CA THR A 262 17.27 -13.93 -12.80
C THR A 262 18.44 -13.59 -13.70
N MET A 263 19.65 -13.97 -13.26
CA MET A 263 20.85 -13.82 -14.07
C MET A 263 20.90 -14.91 -15.13
N VAL A 264 21.02 -14.52 -16.39
CA VAL A 264 21.27 -15.40 -17.54
C VAL A 264 22.62 -14.98 -18.12
N GLY A 265 23.65 -15.77 -17.84
CA GLY A 265 25.02 -15.34 -18.09
C GLY A 265 25.33 -14.05 -17.30
N ASN A 266 25.59 -12.96 -18.02
CA ASN A 266 25.83 -11.64 -17.44
C ASN A 266 24.62 -10.68 -17.50
N ALA A 267 23.47 -11.13 -18.03
CA ALA A 267 22.27 -10.30 -18.16
C ALA A 267 21.28 -10.56 -17.02
N LEU A 268 20.80 -9.50 -16.35
CA LEU A 268 19.74 -9.59 -15.36
C LEU A 268 18.40 -9.42 -16.07
N VAL A 269 17.65 -10.51 -16.24
CA VAL A 269 16.39 -10.53 -16.98
C VAL A 269 15.20 -10.94 -16.12
N ALA A 270 14.04 -10.35 -16.38
CA ALA A 270 12.77 -10.83 -15.84
C ALA A 270 12.49 -12.23 -16.37
N ASN A 271 12.00 -13.10 -15.49
CA ASN A 271 11.60 -14.45 -15.84
C ASN A 271 10.23 -14.42 -16.54
N LEU A 272 10.23 -14.72 -17.83
CA LEU A 272 9.04 -14.79 -18.69
C LEU A 272 8.57 -16.24 -18.91
N SER A 273 8.95 -17.18 -18.04
CA SER A 273 8.53 -18.58 -18.18
C SER A 273 7.07 -18.83 -17.81
N GLY A 274 6.45 -17.94 -17.04
CA GLY A 274 5.04 -18.02 -16.66
C GLY A 274 4.08 -17.68 -17.79
N ASP A 275 2.78 -17.94 -17.58
CA ASP A 275 1.70 -17.47 -18.44
C ASP A 275 0.61 -16.85 -17.56
N TRP A 276 0.17 -15.65 -17.92
CA TRP A 276 -1.02 -15.09 -17.29
C TRP A 276 -2.26 -15.76 -17.88
N PRO A 277 -3.24 -16.18 -17.06
CA PRO A 277 -4.43 -16.85 -17.54
C PRO A 277 -5.27 -15.91 -18.41
N ASN A 278 -5.96 -16.49 -19.39
CA ASN A 278 -6.96 -15.80 -20.22
C ASN A 278 -6.44 -14.60 -21.02
N VAL A 279 -5.13 -14.44 -21.24
CA VAL A 279 -4.63 -13.39 -22.13
C VAL A 279 -5.13 -13.66 -23.56
N PRO A 280 -5.83 -12.72 -24.21
CA PRO A 280 -6.33 -12.94 -25.56
C PRO A 280 -5.16 -13.23 -26.54
N PRO A 281 -5.27 -14.23 -27.44
CA PRO A 281 -4.19 -14.58 -28.35
C PRO A 281 -3.68 -13.42 -29.21
N VAL A 282 -4.57 -12.47 -29.56
CA VAL A 282 -4.21 -11.26 -30.32
C VAL A 282 -3.21 -10.37 -29.56
N ILE A 283 -3.32 -10.30 -28.23
CA ILE A 283 -2.41 -9.53 -27.37
C ILE A 283 -1.04 -10.21 -27.31
N VAL A 284 -1.03 -11.54 -27.15
CA VAL A 284 0.20 -12.34 -27.17
C VAL A 284 0.96 -12.16 -28.48
N LYS A 285 0.24 -12.29 -29.60
CA LYS A 285 0.81 -12.14 -30.94
C LYS A 285 1.30 -10.71 -31.21
N ALA A 286 0.57 -9.68 -30.75
CA ALA A 286 0.99 -8.28 -30.86
C ALA A 286 2.32 -8.04 -30.14
N TYR A 287 2.49 -8.58 -28.93
CA TYR A 287 3.74 -8.49 -28.19
C TYR A 287 4.87 -9.24 -28.89
N LEU A 288 4.66 -10.49 -29.30
CA LEU A 288 5.69 -11.28 -29.97
C LEU A 288 6.17 -10.62 -31.28
N ASN A 289 5.26 -10.08 -32.08
CA ASN A 289 5.63 -9.31 -33.28
C ASN A 289 6.46 -8.07 -32.93
N THR A 290 6.00 -7.27 -31.96
CA THR A 290 6.71 -6.06 -31.51
C THR A 290 8.10 -6.40 -30.98
N ALA A 291 8.23 -7.49 -30.21
CA ALA A 291 9.48 -7.97 -29.69
C ALA A 291 10.45 -8.36 -30.82
N ILE A 292 9.99 -9.14 -31.80
CA ILE A 292 10.81 -9.53 -32.96
C ILE A 292 11.26 -8.30 -33.76
N GLU A 293 10.36 -7.35 -34.01
CA GLU A 293 10.69 -6.10 -34.71
C GLU A 293 11.76 -5.28 -33.99
N ILE A 294 11.75 -5.27 -32.65
CA ILE A 294 12.76 -4.59 -31.83
C ILE A 294 14.07 -5.37 -31.80
N LEU A 295 14.02 -6.70 -31.64
CA LEU A 295 15.21 -7.57 -31.61
C LEU A 295 16.00 -7.57 -32.93
N LEU A 296 15.33 -7.28 -34.05
CA LEU A 296 15.97 -7.13 -35.37
C LEU A 296 16.62 -5.76 -35.60
N ARG A 297 16.47 -4.80 -34.67
CA ARG A 297 17.09 -3.48 -34.79
C ARG A 297 18.56 -3.54 -34.37
N PRO A 298 19.41 -2.68 -34.94
CA PRO A 298 20.77 -2.53 -34.45
C PRO A 298 20.72 -2.05 -32.98
N PRO A 299 21.32 -2.80 -32.05
CA PRO A 299 21.30 -2.48 -30.63
C PRO A 299 22.20 -1.28 -30.32
N SER A 300 21.86 -0.51 -29.29
CA SER A 300 22.56 0.71 -28.90
C SER A 300 23.96 0.46 -28.31
N ASP A 301 24.18 -0.66 -27.61
CA ASP A 301 25.48 -1.06 -27.07
C ASP A 301 25.58 -2.59 -26.85
N LEU A 302 26.77 -3.08 -26.48
CA LEU A 302 27.06 -4.51 -26.24
C LEU A 302 26.32 -5.10 -25.02
N GLY A 303 26.06 -4.30 -23.98
CA GLY A 303 25.34 -4.76 -22.78
C GLY A 303 23.87 -5.04 -23.06
N GLU A 304 23.25 -4.23 -23.91
CA GLU A 304 21.88 -4.41 -24.40
C GLU A 304 21.73 -5.66 -25.27
N LYS A 305 22.76 -6.05 -26.03
CA LYS A 305 22.75 -7.30 -26.84
C LYS A 305 22.53 -8.55 -26.01
N SER A 306 23.24 -8.69 -24.88
CA SER A 306 23.06 -9.81 -23.96
C SER A 306 21.61 -9.88 -23.44
N HIS A 307 21.04 -8.74 -23.05
CA HIS A 307 19.65 -8.69 -22.59
C HIS A 307 18.67 -9.05 -23.70
N TYR A 308 18.85 -8.51 -24.90
CA TYR A 308 18.02 -8.85 -26.06
C TYR A 308 18.08 -10.32 -26.42
N TYR A 309 19.27 -10.93 -26.44
CA TYR A 309 19.42 -12.35 -26.70
C TYR A 309 18.68 -13.18 -25.64
N ALA A 310 18.88 -12.87 -24.35
CA ALA A 310 18.22 -13.57 -23.26
C ALA A 310 16.68 -13.43 -23.30
N ILE A 311 16.15 -12.26 -23.69
CA ILE A 311 14.72 -12.07 -23.90
C ILE A 311 14.24 -12.90 -25.09
N GLY A 312 14.90 -12.78 -26.25
CA GLY A 312 14.53 -13.51 -27.46
C GLY A 312 14.54 -15.04 -27.26
N TYR A 313 15.50 -15.57 -26.50
CA TYR A 313 15.59 -16.98 -26.17
C TYR A 313 14.37 -17.43 -25.34
N GLN A 314 14.00 -16.68 -24.30
CA GLN A 314 12.78 -16.96 -23.51
C GLN A 314 11.51 -16.91 -24.35
N LEU A 315 11.47 -16.09 -25.40
CA LEU A 315 10.31 -15.98 -26.29
C LEU A 315 10.19 -17.15 -27.29
N ILE A 316 11.21 -18.02 -27.45
CA ILE A 316 11.13 -19.17 -28.36
C ILE A 316 9.97 -20.09 -27.94
N THR A 317 9.97 -20.55 -26.69
CA THR A 317 8.93 -21.45 -26.16
C THR A 317 7.55 -20.80 -26.21
N LYS A 318 7.48 -19.46 -26.07
CA LYS A 318 6.23 -18.71 -26.18
C LYS A 318 5.73 -18.65 -27.62
N ALA A 319 6.62 -18.38 -28.59
CA ALA A 319 6.28 -18.40 -30.00
C ALA A 319 5.87 -19.81 -30.47
N GLU A 320 6.55 -20.87 -30.02
CA GLU A 320 6.18 -22.26 -30.33
C GLU A 320 4.73 -22.58 -29.93
N ARG A 321 4.32 -22.09 -28.76
CA ARG A 321 2.98 -22.35 -28.24
C ARG A 321 1.90 -21.44 -28.82
N PHE A 322 2.17 -20.14 -28.95
CA PHE A 322 1.13 -19.14 -29.21
C PHE A 322 1.15 -18.53 -30.61
N ALA A 323 2.27 -18.59 -31.32
CA ALA A 323 2.43 -18.02 -32.66
C ALA A 323 3.58 -18.70 -33.44
N PRO A 324 3.45 -20.02 -33.76
CA PRO A 324 4.53 -20.81 -34.35
C PRO A 324 5.02 -20.25 -35.69
N GLU A 325 4.17 -19.52 -36.42
CA GLU A 325 4.52 -18.82 -37.65
C GLU A 325 5.59 -17.73 -37.47
N LEU A 326 5.81 -17.27 -36.24
CA LEU A 326 6.82 -16.25 -35.91
C LEU A 326 8.19 -16.84 -35.58
N LEU A 327 8.29 -18.16 -35.38
CA LEU A 327 9.54 -18.82 -35.01
C LEU A 327 10.69 -18.57 -35.98
N PRO A 328 10.51 -18.64 -37.32
CA PRO A 328 11.61 -18.37 -38.24
C PRO A 328 12.17 -16.96 -38.07
N LYS A 329 11.30 -15.96 -37.84
CA LYS A 329 11.71 -14.57 -37.63
C LYS A 329 12.41 -14.36 -36.30
N LEU A 330 11.93 -15.01 -35.24
CA LEU A 330 12.58 -14.94 -33.92
C LEU A 330 13.96 -15.62 -33.93
N ARG A 331 14.08 -16.77 -34.58
CA ARG A 331 15.39 -17.45 -34.78
C ARG A 331 16.35 -16.60 -35.61
N LEU A 332 15.84 -15.91 -36.64
CA LEU A 332 16.63 -14.95 -37.40
C LEU A 332 17.14 -13.80 -36.51
N ALA A 333 16.29 -13.24 -35.65
CA ALA A 333 16.69 -12.18 -34.71
C ALA A 333 17.77 -12.66 -33.72
N LEU A 334 17.64 -13.88 -33.18
CA LEU A 334 18.66 -14.46 -32.30
C LEU A 334 19.97 -14.75 -33.04
N ASN A 335 19.92 -15.22 -34.28
CA ASN A 335 21.11 -15.41 -35.10
C ASN A 335 21.82 -14.08 -35.43
N HIS A 336 21.06 -12.98 -35.55
CA HIS A 336 21.63 -11.65 -35.71
C HIS A 336 22.38 -11.17 -34.45
N LEU A 337 21.87 -11.52 -33.26
CA LEU A 337 22.45 -11.13 -31.98
C LEU A 337 23.58 -12.07 -31.50
N SER A 338 23.60 -13.33 -31.95
CA SER A 338 24.51 -14.38 -31.45
C SER A 338 26.01 -14.09 -31.57
N PRO A 339 26.53 -13.42 -32.63
CA PRO A 339 27.97 -13.19 -32.77
C PRO A 339 28.56 -12.28 -31.69
N ASP A 340 27.72 -11.47 -31.06
CA ASP A 340 28.12 -10.40 -30.15
C ASP A 340 27.77 -10.67 -28.69
N VAL A 341 27.25 -11.86 -28.37
CA VAL A 341 26.94 -12.25 -26.98
C VAL A 341 27.92 -13.32 -26.50
N PRO A 342 28.21 -13.38 -25.19
CA PRO A 342 29.06 -14.42 -24.63
C PRO A 342 28.55 -15.83 -24.99
N PRO A 343 29.42 -16.79 -25.38
CA PRO A 343 28.99 -18.14 -25.79
C PRO A 343 28.16 -18.88 -24.75
N ILE A 344 28.34 -18.58 -23.46
CA ILE A 344 27.51 -19.15 -22.39
C ILE A 344 26.02 -18.81 -22.61
N MET A 345 25.70 -17.64 -23.13
CA MET A 345 24.30 -17.21 -23.33
C MET A 345 23.59 -17.97 -24.46
N THR A 346 24.32 -18.65 -25.35
CA THR A 346 23.73 -19.44 -26.44
C THR A 346 23.45 -20.88 -26.02
N GLN A 347 23.83 -21.28 -24.80
CA GLN A 347 23.65 -22.64 -24.30
C GLN A 347 22.28 -22.82 -23.61
N PRO A 348 21.50 -23.86 -23.94
CA PRO A 348 20.22 -24.11 -23.26
C PRO A 348 20.32 -24.29 -21.74
N SER A 349 21.43 -24.86 -21.26
CA SER A 349 21.69 -25.07 -19.83
C SER A 349 21.66 -23.76 -19.01
N THR A 350 22.03 -22.64 -19.61
CA THR A 350 22.01 -21.32 -18.96
C THR A 350 20.60 -20.85 -18.62
N TYR A 351 19.58 -21.37 -19.32
CA TYR A 351 18.17 -21.02 -19.12
C TYR A 351 17.40 -22.06 -18.30
N ALA A 352 18.00 -23.21 -17.98
CA ALA A 352 17.33 -24.32 -17.29
C ALA A 352 16.73 -23.92 -15.92
N HIS A 353 17.26 -22.88 -15.27
CA HIS A 353 16.74 -22.36 -14.00
C HIS A 353 15.45 -21.54 -14.15
N LEU A 354 15.18 -20.97 -15.32
CA LEU A 354 13.97 -20.18 -15.59
C LEU A 354 12.73 -21.08 -15.70
N GLU A 355 12.90 -22.27 -16.30
CA GLU A 355 11.85 -23.28 -16.43
C GLU A 355 11.49 -23.89 -15.06
N LYS A 356 12.50 -24.21 -14.24
CA LYS A 356 12.30 -24.79 -12.90
C LYS A 356 11.59 -23.86 -11.92
N THR A 357 11.71 -22.55 -12.09
CA THR A 357 11.09 -21.54 -11.20
C THR A 357 9.70 -21.09 -11.67
N GLY A 358 9.36 -21.26 -12.95
CA GLY A 358 8.00 -21.03 -13.46
C GLY A 358 6.98 -22.05 -12.94
N ALA A 359 7.45 -23.27 -12.66
CA ALA A 359 6.65 -24.42 -12.23
C ALA A 359 6.32 -24.47 -10.71
N GLU A 360 6.63 -23.44 -9.91
CA GLU A 360 6.21 -23.41 -8.50
C GLU A 360 4.68 -23.36 -8.31
N GLY A 361 3.93 -23.15 -9.40
CA GLY A 361 2.46 -23.19 -9.42
C GLY A 361 1.86 -24.58 -9.22
N ASP A 362 2.48 -25.62 -9.79
CA ASP A 362 2.01 -27.02 -9.79
C ASP A 362 3.17 -27.98 -9.46
N LEU A 363 3.99 -27.64 -8.45
CA LEU A 363 4.84 -28.66 -7.84
C LEU A 363 3.92 -29.73 -7.27
N ASP A 364 4.01 -30.96 -7.80
CA ASP A 364 3.52 -32.15 -7.11
C ASP A 364 4.19 -32.15 -5.73
N LEU A 365 3.44 -31.71 -4.72
CA LEU A 365 3.96 -31.49 -3.39
C LEU A 365 4.46 -32.81 -2.81
N ALA A 366 3.82 -33.93 -3.14
CA ALA A 366 4.24 -35.24 -2.68
C ALA A 366 5.60 -35.63 -3.26
N ALA A 367 5.81 -35.42 -4.57
CA ALA A 367 7.10 -35.63 -5.21
C ALA A 367 8.19 -34.71 -4.64
N ALA A 368 7.89 -33.42 -4.44
CA ALA A 368 8.83 -32.44 -3.90
C ALA A 368 9.23 -32.77 -2.45
N VAL A 369 8.27 -33.20 -1.62
CA VAL A 369 8.52 -33.65 -0.25
C VAL A 369 9.40 -34.92 -0.26
N SER A 370 9.09 -35.90 -1.10
CA SER A 370 9.87 -37.14 -1.22
C SER A 370 11.32 -36.88 -1.67
N GLN A 371 11.53 -35.92 -2.57
CA GLN A 371 12.88 -35.51 -2.98
C GLN A 371 13.60 -34.77 -1.85
N THR A 372 12.90 -33.92 -1.11
CA THR A 372 13.46 -33.15 0.00
C THR A 372 13.91 -34.05 1.15
N ASP A 373 13.14 -35.10 1.47
CA ASP A 373 13.51 -36.10 2.49
C ASP A 373 14.82 -36.82 2.19
N LYS A 374 15.18 -36.96 0.90
CA LYS A 374 16.41 -37.61 0.46
C LYS A 374 17.65 -36.72 0.55
N ILE A 375 17.50 -35.43 0.87
CA ILE A 375 18.62 -34.49 1.00
C ILE A 375 19.38 -34.80 2.32
N PRO A 376 20.67 -35.22 2.26
CA PRO A 376 21.43 -35.55 3.47
C PRO A 376 21.78 -34.33 4.32
N ASP A 377 22.09 -33.22 3.65
CA ASP A 377 22.41 -31.95 4.31
C ASP A 377 21.14 -31.35 4.92
N GLU A 378 21.07 -31.37 6.26
CA GLU A 378 19.92 -30.89 7.03
C GLU A 378 19.60 -29.42 6.77
N ARG A 379 20.63 -28.62 6.55
CA ARG A 379 20.53 -27.18 6.30
C ARG A 379 19.85 -26.93 4.96
N VAL A 380 20.28 -27.65 3.91
CA VAL A 380 19.68 -27.57 2.57
C VAL A 380 18.26 -28.14 2.58
N ARG A 381 18.03 -29.20 3.35
CA ARG A 381 16.71 -29.81 3.53
C ARG A 381 15.73 -28.83 4.18
N ASP A 382 16.10 -28.22 5.31
CA ASP A 382 15.27 -27.26 6.01
C ASP A 382 15.02 -26.01 5.17
N LEU A 383 16.01 -25.53 4.42
CA LEU A 383 15.84 -24.42 3.47
C LEU A 383 14.81 -24.74 2.38
N THR A 384 14.76 -26.00 1.94
CA THR A 384 13.79 -26.47 0.95
C THR A 384 12.40 -26.59 1.58
N TYR A 385 12.28 -27.12 2.80
CA TYR A 385 11.04 -27.12 3.57
C TYR A 385 10.51 -25.71 3.83
N PHE A 386 11.37 -24.77 4.19
CA PHE A 386 11.03 -23.38 4.39
C PHE A 386 10.44 -22.73 3.13
N ARG A 387 11.05 -22.97 1.97
CA ARG A 387 10.52 -22.49 0.67
C ARG A 387 9.15 -23.10 0.34
N MET A 388 8.98 -24.40 0.56
CA MET A 388 7.71 -25.08 0.29
C MET A 388 6.61 -24.59 1.25
N ALA A 389 6.92 -24.46 2.56
CA ALA A 389 6.00 -23.95 3.57
C ALA A 389 5.55 -22.52 3.25
N HIS A 390 6.48 -21.64 2.86
CA HIS A 390 6.17 -20.27 2.43
C HIS A 390 5.29 -20.25 1.17
N SER A 391 5.55 -21.13 0.20
CA SER A 391 4.71 -21.28 -1.01
C SER A 391 3.27 -21.70 -0.66
N GLN A 392 3.09 -22.69 0.22
CA GLN A 392 1.74 -23.10 0.67
C GLN A 392 1.04 -22.02 1.48
N PHE A 393 1.79 -21.31 2.34
CA PHE A 393 1.27 -20.16 3.09
C PHE A 393 0.70 -19.09 2.14
N ILE A 394 1.45 -18.75 1.09
CA ILE A 394 1.03 -17.82 0.03
C ILE A 394 -0.23 -18.31 -0.69
N LYS A 395 -0.32 -19.62 -0.98
CA LYS A 395 -1.50 -20.24 -1.60
C LYS A 395 -2.72 -20.26 -0.66
N GLY A 396 -2.53 -19.91 0.62
CA GLY A 396 -3.54 -19.98 1.64
C GLY A 396 -3.77 -21.39 2.21
N ASP A 397 -2.98 -22.39 1.80
CA ASP A 397 -3.00 -23.72 2.39
C ASP A 397 -2.17 -23.71 3.69
N LEU A 398 -2.79 -23.22 4.76
CA LEU A 398 -2.14 -23.09 6.07
C LEU A 398 -1.83 -24.46 6.71
N ALA A 399 -2.66 -25.47 6.44
CA ALA A 399 -2.44 -26.84 6.92
C ALA A 399 -1.22 -27.46 6.23
N GLY A 400 -1.13 -27.37 4.90
CA GLY A 400 0.04 -27.80 4.14
C GLY A 400 1.30 -27.03 4.54
N ALA A 401 1.21 -25.72 4.71
CA ALA A 401 2.33 -24.90 5.19
C ALA A 401 2.83 -25.35 6.56
N ARG A 402 1.92 -25.65 7.50
CA ARG A 402 2.27 -26.12 8.84
C ARG A 402 2.96 -27.47 8.79
N SER A 403 2.40 -28.44 8.08
CA SER A 403 2.96 -29.78 7.95
C SER A 403 4.40 -29.76 7.40
N LEU A 404 4.66 -28.88 6.42
CA LEU A 404 6.00 -28.68 5.87
C LEU A 404 6.94 -28.00 6.87
N ALA A 405 6.44 -27.02 7.63
CA ALA A 405 7.24 -26.32 8.63
C ALA A 405 7.64 -27.25 9.79
N GLU A 406 6.75 -28.14 10.22
CA GLU A 406 7.00 -29.12 11.28
C GLU A 406 8.15 -30.09 10.95
N ARG A 407 8.43 -30.31 9.66
CA ARG A 407 9.54 -31.14 9.18
C ARG A 407 10.92 -30.46 9.27
N MET A 408 10.99 -29.17 9.53
CA MET A 408 12.26 -28.45 9.73
C MET A 408 12.93 -28.89 11.05
N LYS A 409 14.25 -29.08 11.02
CA LYS A 409 15.05 -29.39 12.21
C LYS A 409 15.48 -28.14 12.98
N ASP A 410 15.73 -27.03 12.31
CA ASP A 410 15.98 -25.73 12.95
C ASP A 410 14.74 -25.30 13.77
N LEU A 411 14.84 -25.48 15.09
CA LEU A 411 13.75 -25.21 16.03
C LEU A 411 13.34 -23.73 16.04
N THR A 412 14.29 -22.82 15.79
CA THR A 412 14.06 -21.39 15.84
C THR A 412 13.25 -20.96 14.63
N ILE A 413 13.71 -21.34 13.43
CA ILE A 413 13.00 -21.05 12.18
C ILE A 413 11.65 -21.76 12.16
N ARG A 414 11.60 -23.04 12.57
CA ARG A 414 10.34 -23.79 12.68
C ARG A 414 9.32 -23.09 13.56
N SER A 415 9.70 -22.74 14.79
CA SER A 415 8.79 -22.09 15.73
C SER A 415 8.31 -20.74 15.21
N ARG A 416 9.20 -19.97 14.57
CA ARG A 416 8.86 -18.69 13.96
C ARG A 416 7.85 -18.84 12.82
N VAL A 417 8.06 -19.78 11.91
CA VAL A 417 7.15 -20.04 10.78
C VAL A 417 5.81 -20.59 11.25
N ILE A 418 5.81 -21.52 12.21
CA ILE A 418 4.56 -22.05 12.81
C ILE A 418 3.76 -20.93 13.48
N ASN A 419 4.40 -20.04 14.24
CA ASN A 419 3.72 -18.90 14.87
C ASN A 419 3.07 -17.97 13.81
N LEU A 420 3.74 -17.72 12.69
CA LEU A 420 3.20 -16.92 11.58
C LEU A 420 2.00 -17.61 10.91
N ILE A 421 2.09 -18.92 10.68
CA ILE A 421 0.98 -19.72 10.12
C ILE A 421 -0.23 -19.69 11.06
N ASN A 422 -0.02 -19.97 12.35
CA ASN A 422 -1.11 -19.98 13.34
C ASN A 422 -1.72 -18.58 13.50
N SER A 423 -0.92 -17.51 13.45
CA SER A 423 -1.44 -16.14 13.47
C SER A 423 -2.29 -15.82 12.23
N SER A 424 -1.96 -16.39 11.06
CA SER A 424 -2.82 -16.30 9.88
C SER A 424 -4.10 -17.13 10.01
N GLU A 425 -4.09 -18.24 10.75
CA GLU A 425 -5.31 -19.00 11.03
C GLU A 425 -6.27 -18.22 11.93
N VAL A 426 -5.77 -17.46 12.91
CA VAL A 426 -6.60 -16.55 13.71
C VAL A 426 -7.35 -15.57 12.80
N VAL A 427 -6.65 -14.97 11.82
CA VAL A 427 -7.28 -14.05 10.85
C VAL A 427 -8.37 -14.77 10.05
N LYS A 428 -8.09 -15.97 9.52
CA LYS A 428 -9.09 -16.74 8.76
C LYS A 428 -10.29 -17.14 9.59
N ALA A 429 -10.09 -17.50 10.85
CA ALA A 429 -11.18 -17.81 11.77
C ALA A 429 -12.06 -16.57 12.01
N VAL A 430 -11.45 -15.39 12.23
CA VAL A 430 -12.18 -14.11 12.32
C VAL A 430 -12.95 -13.80 11.01
N GLU A 431 -12.34 -14.01 9.85
CA GLU A 431 -13.00 -13.81 8.55
C GLU A 431 -14.21 -14.74 8.34
N ARG A 432 -14.20 -15.92 8.95
CA ARG A 432 -15.30 -16.89 8.95
C ARG A 432 -16.31 -16.67 10.08
N ASP A 433 -16.16 -15.60 10.86
CA ASP A 433 -16.99 -15.30 12.03
C ASP A 433 -16.85 -16.31 13.19
N GLU A 434 -15.76 -17.09 13.20
CA GLU A 434 -15.43 -18.09 14.22
C GLU A 434 -14.57 -17.47 15.34
N ILE A 435 -15.02 -16.36 15.94
CA ILE A 435 -14.21 -15.52 16.84
C ILE A 435 -13.74 -16.28 18.10
N ALA A 436 -14.57 -17.16 18.66
CA ALA A 436 -14.19 -17.97 19.82
C ALA A 436 -13.07 -18.97 19.49
N LEU A 437 -13.10 -19.57 18.29
CA LEU A 437 -12.01 -20.43 17.81
C LEU A 437 -10.74 -19.60 17.59
N ALA A 438 -10.87 -18.41 17.01
CA ALA A 438 -9.75 -17.49 16.82
C ALA A 438 -9.08 -17.14 18.17
N GLN A 439 -9.89 -16.88 19.21
CA GLN A 439 -9.45 -16.65 20.58
C GLN A 439 -8.74 -17.87 21.19
N GLU A 440 -9.26 -19.07 20.98
CA GLU A 440 -8.61 -20.30 21.42
C GLU A 440 -7.23 -20.48 20.74
N ILE A 441 -7.15 -20.27 19.42
CA ILE A 441 -5.89 -20.39 18.67
C ILE A 441 -4.86 -19.37 19.17
N VAL A 442 -5.25 -18.09 19.31
CA VAL A 442 -4.31 -17.02 19.73
C VAL A 442 -3.80 -17.24 21.16
N SER A 443 -4.62 -17.79 22.06
CA SER A 443 -4.22 -18.10 23.44
C SER A 443 -3.08 -19.11 23.56
N LYS A 444 -2.89 -19.94 22.52
CA LYS A 444 -1.84 -20.97 22.45
C LYS A 444 -0.58 -20.47 21.73
N LEU A 445 -0.59 -19.24 21.19
CA LEU A 445 0.58 -18.69 20.50
C LEU A 445 1.68 -18.30 21.47
N VAL A 446 2.92 -18.47 21.04
CA VAL A 446 4.07 -17.90 21.75
C VAL A 446 3.97 -16.38 21.74
N LYS A 447 4.19 -15.76 22.91
CA LYS A 447 4.20 -14.29 23.04
C LYS A 447 5.21 -13.69 22.06
N SER A 448 4.70 -12.86 21.17
CA SER A 448 5.40 -12.32 20.00
C SER A 448 4.55 -11.20 19.38
N ASP A 449 5.10 -10.49 18.40
CA ASP A 449 4.37 -9.51 17.60
C ASP A 449 3.13 -10.11 16.95
N GLU A 450 3.26 -11.32 16.43
CA GLU A 450 2.19 -12.04 15.77
C GLU A 450 1.05 -12.37 16.73
N CYS A 451 1.37 -12.67 17.98
CA CYS A 451 0.41 -12.92 19.04
C CYS A 451 -0.32 -11.62 19.43
N ALA A 452 0.40 -10.52 19.66
CA ALA A 452 -0.21 -9.24 20.00
C ALA A 452 -1.14 -8.72 18.89
N LEU A 453 -0.72 -8.82 17.63
CA LEU A 453 -1.54 -8.42 16.48
C LEU A 453 -2.73 -9.36 16.25
N ALA A 454 -2.60 -10.65 16.56
CA ALA A 454 -3.71 -11.60 16.53
C ALA A 454 -4.76 -11.29 17.60
N TRP A 455 -4.34 -10.94 18.82
CA TRP A 455 -5.24 -10.50 19.87
C TRP A 455 -5.98 -9.21 19.52
N LEU A 456 -5.30 -8.24 18.85
CA LEU A 456 -5.97 -7.04 18.33
C LEU A 456 -7.06 -7.37 17.30
N GLU A 457 -6.81 -8.34 16.41
CA GLU A 457 -7.82 -8.77 15.42
C GLU A 457 -9.04 -9.40 16.10
N VAL A 458 -8.82 -10.26 17.10
CA VAL A 458 -9.89 -10.86 17.91
C VAL A 458 -10.67 -9.78 18.66
N GLY A 459 -9.98 -8.83 19.29
CA GLY A 459 -10.63 -7.73 20.01
C GLY A 459 -11.45 -6.82 19.09
N HIS A 460 -10.95 -6.54 17.89
CA HIS A 460 -11.69 -5.82 16.87
C HIS A 460 -12.96 -6.57 16.44
N ALA A 461 -12.86 -7.88 16.20
CA ALA A 461 -13.99 -8.71 15.82
C ALA A 461 -15.08 -8.75 16.90
N TRP A 462 -14.71 -8.90 18.18
CA TRP A 462 -15.66 -8.83 19.29
C TRP A 462 -16.33 -7.45 19.40
N ALA A 463 -15.57 -6.37 19.19
CA ALA A 463 -16.13 -5.02 19.19
C ALA A 463 -17.14 -4.81 18.05
N GLU A 464 -16.92 -5.41 16.88
CA GLU A 464 -17.90 -5.39 15.77
C GLU A 464 -19.20 -6.15 16.08
N LYS A 465 -19.12 -7.18 16.94
CA LYS A 465 -20.29 -7.91 17.45
C LYS A 465 -21.00 -7.20 18.61
N GLY A 466 -20.44 -6.11 19.13
CA GLY A 466 -20.95 -5.42 20.31
C GLY A 466 -20.62 -6.09 21.64
N ASP A 467 -19.77 -7.14 21.65
CA ASP A 467 -19.28 -7.76 22.89
C ASP A 467 -18.03 -7.01 23.39
N TYR A 468 -18.29 -5.85 24.00
CA TYR A 468 -17.23 -4.97 24.47
C TYR A 468 -16.43 -5.53 25.65
N SER A 469 -16.99 -6.48 26.41
CA SER A 469 -16.28 -7.15 27.48
C SER A 469 -15.19 -8.05 26.91
N MET A 470 -15.55 -8.92 25.96
CA MET A 470 -14.59 -9.81 25.29
C MET A 470 -13.60 -9.01 24.44
N ALA A 471 -14.04 -7.92 23.81
CA ALA A 471 -13.15 -7.02 23.08
C ALA A 471 -12.07 -6.41 24.01
N ARG A 472 -12.48 -5.91 25.18
CA ARG A 472 -11.56 -5.34 26.18
C ARG A 472 -10.57 -6.36 26.70
N GLU A 473 -11.02 -7.58 26.99
CA GLU A 473 -10.14 -8.68 27.43
C GLU A 473 -9.09 -9.00 26.37
N ALA A 474 -9.51 -9.20 25.11
CA ALA A 474 -8.61 -9.47 24.00
C ALA A 474 -7.59 -8.35 23.77
N ILE A 475 -8.00 -7.07 23.86
CA ILE A 475 -7.08 -5.93 23.74
C ILE A 475 -6.10 -5.89 24.93
N SER A 476 -6.55 -6.20 26.14
CA SER A 476 -5.66 -6.32 27.30
C SER A 476 -4.59 -7.39 27.10
N GLU A 477 -4.97 -8.56 26.57
CA GLU A 477 -4.01 -9.62 26.21
C GLU A 477 -3.06 -9.19 25.08
N ALA A 478 -3.54 -8.42 24.10
CA ALA A 478 -2.67 -7.81 23.08
C ALA A 478 -1.60 -6.90 23.71
N VAL A 479 -2.01 -6.03 24.64
CA VAL A 479 -1.09 -5.12 25.36
C VAL A 479 -0.09 -5.91 26.21
N LYS A 480 -0.53 -6.95 26.92
CA LYS A 480 0.36 -7.83 27.69
C LYS A 480 1.37 -8.55 26.80
N ALA A 481 0.94 -9.07 25.66
CA ALA A 481 1.83 -9.67 24.66
C ALA A 481 2.82 -8.62 24.11
N ALA A 482 2.39 -7.37 23.97
CA ALA A 482 3.25 -6.28 23.50
C ALA A 482 4.34 -5.81 24.47
N ILE A 483 4.21 -6.12 25.76
CA ILE A 483 5.27 -5.82 26.74
C ILE A 483 6.53 -6.65 26.47
N SER A 484 6.37 -7.88 25.96
CA SER A 484 7.48 -8.77 25.61
C SER A 484 8.11 -8.51 24.23
N ILE A 485 7.69 -7.45 23.53
CA ILE A 485 8.11 -7.13 22.16
C ILE A 485 9.25 -6.11 22.16
N ASP A 486 10.00 -6.06 21.06
CA ASP A 486 10.84 -4.94 20.67
C ASP A 486 10.13 -3.58 20.88
N ILE A 487 10.79 -2.67 21.61
CA ILE A 487 10.25 -1.39 22.04
C ILE A 487 9.68 -0.59 20.84
N GLY A 488 10.24 -0.77 19.64
CA GLY A 488 9.81 -0.06 18.43
C GLY A 488 8.38 -0.36 17.97
N LYS A 489 7.86 -1.59 18.14
CA LYS A 489 6.53 -1.98 17.61
C LYS A 489 5.40 -1.78 18.62
N ARG A 490 5.71 -1.80 19.91
CA ARG A 490 4.76 -1.62 21.02
C ARG A 490 3.85 -0.39 20.87
N PRO A 491 4.32 0.84 20.58
CA PRO A 491 3.44 2.00 20.49
C PRO A 491 2.36 1.85 19.41
N PHE A 492 2.65 1.14 18.32
CA PHE A 492 1.65 0.92 17.28
C PHE A 492 0.56 -0.07 17.69
N ILE A 493 0.91 -1.10 18.45
CA ILE A 493 -0.08 -2.04 19.02
C ILE A 493 -0.99 -1.29 19.99
N LEU A 494 -0.42 -0.43 20.85
CA LEU A 494 -1.19 0.43 21.75
C LEU A 494 -2.12 1.38 20.97
N LEU A 495 -1.63 1.99 19.88
CA LEU A 495 -2.42 2.91 19.06
C LEU A 495 -3.61 2.20 18.40
N VAL A 496 -3.39 1.00 17.85
CA VAL A 496 -4.48 0.20 17.27
C VAL A 496 -5.46 -0.26 18.36
N GLY A 497 -4.97 -0.67 19.52
CA GLY A 497 -5.81 -0.99 20.68
C GLY A 497 -6.69 0.20 21.08
N ALA A 498 -6.10 1.40 21.19
CA ALA A 498 -6.83 2.62 21.51
C ALA A 498 -7.96 2.87 20.50
N LYS A 499 -7.68 2.73 19.20
CA LYS A 499 -8.69 2.83 18.13
C LYS A 499 -9.88 1.90 18.34
N VAL A 500 -9.63 0.64 18.70
CA VAL A 500 -10.69 -0.36 18.89
C VAL A 500 -11.49 -0.04 20.15
N ILE A 501 -10.83 0.28 21.26
CA ILE A 501 -11.49 0.65 22.53
C ILE A 501 -12.37 1.88 22.35
N ALA A 502 -11.94 2.84 21.52
CA ALA A 502 -12.64 4.09 21.31
C ALA A 502 -14.07 3.92 20.79
N ARG A 503 -14.41 2.75 20.20
CA ARG A 503 -15.77 2.40 19.80
C ARG A 503 -16.75 2.25 20.97
N PHE A 504 -16.27 1.99 22.17
CA PHE A 504 -17.12 1.65 23.32
C PHE A 504 -16.68 2.24 24.67
N ASP A 505 -15.44 2.72 24.80
CA ASP A 505 -14.95 3.40 26.00
C ASP A 505 -13.97 4.52 25.64
N GLU A 506 -14.46 5.77 25.66
CA GLU A 506 -13.64 6.94 25.34
C GLU A 506 -12.50 7.14 26.36
N ILE A 507 -12.76 6.92 27.64
CA ILE A 507 -11.80 7.22 28.71
C ILE A 507 -10.61 6.27 28.62
N ASP A 508 -10.88 4.97 28.48
CA ASP A 508 -9.84 3.95 28.33
C ASP A 508 -9.06 4.13 27.02
N ALA A 509 -9.74 4.49 25.92
CA ALA A 509 -9.10 4.77 24.64
C ALA A 509 -8.11 5.94 24.73
N LEU A 510 -8.50 7.03 25.39
CA LEU A 510 -7.64 8.20 25.57
C LEU A 510 -6.49 7.93 26.55
N SER A 511 -6.72 7.12 27.58
CA SER A 511 -5.66 6.63 28.46
C SER A 511 -4.61 5.84 27.66
N MET A 512 -5.06 4.90 26.83
CA MET A 512 -4.18 4.11 25.97
C MET A 512 -3.47 4.95 24.90
N LEU A 513 -4.12 5.99 24.36
CA LEU A 513 -3.48 6.96 23.46
C LEU A 513 -2.36 7.74 24.17
N ASN A 514 -2.56 8.16 25.42
CA ASN A 514 -1.50 8.83 26.17
C ASN A 514 -0.30 7.92 26.42
N ASP A 515 -0.53 6.64 26.73
CA ASP A 515 0.55 5.66 26.88
C ASP A 515 1.23 5.34 25.55
N THR A 516 0.48 5.39 24.45
CA THR A 516 1.03 5.33 23.08
C THR A 516 1.99 6.48 22.81
N VAL A 517 1.59 7.72 23.12
CA VAL A 517 2.45 8.91 22.94
C VAL A 517 3.71 8.81 23.79
N LYS A 518 3.59 8.40 25.06
CA LYS A 518 4.76 8.16 25.93
C LYS A 518 5.70 7.12 25.31
N ALA A 519 5.15 6.02 24.80
CA ALA A 519 5.94 4.96 24.17
C ALA A 519 6.64 5.43 22.88
N PHE A 520 5.96 6.19 22.02
CA PHE A 520 6.59 6.82 20.85
C PHE A 520 7.70 7.78 21.23
N ASN A 521 7.50 8.57 22.30
CA ASN A 521 8.48 9.55 22.77
C ASN A 521 9.68 8.94 23.50
N ALA A 522 9.58 7.67 23.91
CA ALA A 522 10.64 6.94 24.60
C ALA A 522 11.50 6.07 23.67
N GLY A 523 11.00 5.70 22.48
CA GLY A 523 11.69 4.84 21.53
C GLY A 523 12.54 5.57 20.49
N GLU A 524 13.43 4.83 19.82
CA GLU A 524 14.17 5.30 18.64
C GLU A 524 13.41 4.97 17.34
N SER A 525 13.65 5.79 16.30
CA SER A 525 13.13 5.77 14.92
C SER A 525 12.02 4.77 14.55
N THR A 526 10.83 5.30 14.24
CA THR A 526 9.59 4.55 14.01
C THR A 526 9.22 4.37 12.54
N ARG A 527 10.08 4.83 11.62
CA ARG A 527 9.72 5.17 10.24
C ARG A 527 9.15 4.04 9.40
N ASP A 528 9.78 2.87 9.45
CA ASP A 528 9.37 1.71 8.65
C ASP A 528 8.56 0.69 9.47
N LEU A 529 8.27 1.00 10.74
CA LEU A 529 7.69 0.01 11.63
C LEU A 529 6.21 -0.21 11.34
N TRP A 530 5.43 0.83 11.01
CA TRP A 530 4.01 0.68 10.66
C TRP A 530 3.81 -0.31 9.51
N SER A 531 4.51 -0.10 8.38
CA SER A 531 4.41 -0.99 7.21
C SER A 531 4.94 -2.40 7.46
N ARG A 532 5.82 -2.56 8.45
CA ARG A 532 6.38 -3.84 8.89
C ARG A 532 5.54 -4.53 9.97
N LEU A 533 4.49 -3.92 10.51
CA LEU A 533 3.62 -4.60 11.49
C LEU A 533 2.94 -5.83 10.87
N TRP A 534 2.40 -5.67 9.66
CA TRP A 534 1.73 -6.76 8.93
C TRP A 534 2.66 -7.56 8.02
N ARG A 535 3.95 -7.22 7.98
CA ARG A 535 4.95 -7.90 7.15
C ARG A 535 6.10 -8.41 8.01
N GLN A 536 6.16 -9.73 8.15
CA GLN A 536 7.17 -10.39 8.96
C GLN A 536 8.18 -11.08 8.06
N GLU A 537 9.44 -10.69 8.20
CA GLU A 537 10.54 -11.26 7.43
C GLU A 537 11.17 -12.40 8.23
N VAL A 538 11.18 -13.61 7.66
CA VAL A 538 11.93 -14.74 8.20
C VAL A 538 13.15 -14.94 7.32
N LYS A 539 14.33 -14.78 7.93
CA LYS A 539 15.62 -14.99 7.28
C LYS A 539 16.14 -16.37 7.65
N MET A 540 16.44 -17.16 6.62
CA MET A 540 17.15 -18.42 6.73
C MET A 540 18.31 -18.34 5.74
N GLU A 541 19.51 -18.13 6.29
CA GLU A 541 20.75 -17.95 5.51
C GLU A 541 20.68 -16.79 4.50
N ASN A 542 20.92 -17.08 3.22
CA ASN A 542 20.84 -16.14 2.10
C ASN A 542 19.41 -15.96 1.56
N ILE A 543 18.41 -16.59 2.18
CA ILE A 543 17.01 -16.46 1.80
C ILE A 543 16.26 -15.68 2.85
N SER A 544 15.61 -14.64 2.38
CA SER A 544 14.56 -13.96 3.12
C SER A 544 13.21 -14.27 2.49
N ARG A 545 12.22 -14.58 3.33
CA ARG A 545 10.81 -14.66 2.93
C ARG A 545 9.97 -13.75 3.80
N SER A 546 9.09 -13.02 3.12
CA SER A 546 8.12 -12.13 3.73
C SER A 546 6.79 -12.86 3.90
N PHE A 547 6.28 -12.88 5.12
CA PHE A 547 4.94 -13.34 5.48
C PHE A 547 4.06 -12.11 5.70
N THR A 548 3.09 -11.92 4.82
CA THR A 548 2.11 -10.83 4.92
C THR A 548 0.89 -11.34 5.67
N LEU A 549 0.49 -10.64 6.74
CA LEU A 549 -0.66 -10.96 7.57
C LEU A 549 -1.68 -9.81 7.42
N PRO A 550 -2.54 -9.83 6.39
CA PRO A 550 -3.58 -8.82 6.25
C PRO A 550 -4.51 -8.87 7.46
N ARG A 551 -4.89 -7.72 8.01
CA ARG A 551 -5.70 -7.59 9.23
C ARG A 551 -6.69 -6.47 9.08
N LYS A 552 -7.97 -6.70 9.40
CA LYS A 552 -9.00 -5.64 9.36
C LYS A 552 -8.81 -4.65 10.50
N SER A 553 -8.32 -5.11 11.65
CA SER A 553 -8.02 -4.24 12.80
C SER A 553 -6.95 -3.19 12.50
N ILE A 554 -6.12 -3.38 11.47
CA ILE A 554 -5.06 -2.46 11.05
C ILE A 554 -5.40 -1.91 9.66
N ASP A 555 -6.65 -1.48 9.49
CA ASP A 555 -7.09 -0.77 8.30
C ASP A 555 -6.56 0.67 8.26
N GLY A 556 -5.98 1.05 7.13
CA GLY A 556 -5.53 2.42 6.85
C GLY A 556 -4.15 2.77 7.42
N GLY A 557 -3.69 3.98 7.05
CA GLY A 557 -2.45 4.55 7.60
C GLY A 557 -2.64 5.12 9.00
N LEU A 558 -1.54 5.53 9.63
CA LEU A 558 -1.55 6.19 10.96
C LEU A 558 -2.52 7.37 11.03
N ALA A 559 -2.57 8.20 9.98
CA ALA A 559 -3.52 9.31 9.90
C ALA A 559 -4.99 8.85 10.03
N SER A 560 -5.37 7.71 9.47
CA SER A 560 -6.72 7.15 9.63
C SER A 560 -7.01 6.77 11.09
N VAL A 561 -6.02 6.21 11.78
CA VAL A 561 -6.17 5.83 13.19
C VAL A 561 -6.35 7.06 14.09
N PHE A 562 -5.51 8.08 13.92
CA PHE A 562 -5.66 9.35 14.63
C PHE A 562 -6.95 10.07 14.25
N GLY A 563 -7.39 10.00 13.00
CA GLY A 563 -8.69 10.53 12.58
C GLY A 563 -9.85 9.84 13.29
N LYS A 564 -9.85 8.50 13.38
CA LYS A 564 -10.89 7.77 14.13
C LYS A 564 -10.92 8.19 15.62
N LEU A 565 -9.75 8.35 16.26
CA LEU A 565 -9.67 8.86 17.64
C LEU A 565 -10.16 10.32 17.77
N ALA A 566 -9.80 11.17 16.82
CA ALA A 566 -10.21 12.57 16.78
C ALA A 566 -11.72 12.74 16.57
N SER A 567 -12.37 11.83 15.83
CA SER A 567 -13.82 11.84 15.64
C SER A 567 -14.61 11.59 16.94
N ILE A 568 -13.94 11.04 17.96
CA ILE A 568 -14.52 10.79 19.28
C ILE A 568 -14.19 11.96 20.22
N ASN A 569 -12.91 12.33 20.31
CA ASN A 569 -12.48 13.47 21.10
C ASN A 569 -11.34 14.23 20.41
N SER A 570 -11.72 15.22 19.61
CA SER A 570 -10.77 15.99 18.78
C SER A 570 -9.77 16.77 19.62
N GLN A 571 -10.21 17.37 20.73
CA GLN A 571 -9.35 18.18 21.60
C GLN A 571 -8.25 17.34 22.25
N ARG A 572 -8.61 16.24 22.94
CA ARG A 572 -7.60 15.41 23.63
C ARG A 572 -6.70 14.66 22.65
N THR A 573 -7.24 14.27 21.49
CA THR A 573 -6.42 13.67 20.42
C THR A 573 -5.43 14.70 19.86
N GLU A 574 -5.82 15.97 19.72
CA GLU A 574 -4.92 17.05 19.34
C GLU A 574 -3.83 17.28 20.39
N GLU A 575 -4.20 17.40 21.67
CA GLU A 575 -3.23 17.55 22.76
C GLU A 575 -2.19 16.41 22.75
N ALA A 576 -2.65 15.17 22.55
CA ALA A 576 -1.78 14.01 22.39
C ALA A 576 -0.89 14.12 21.13
N ALA A 577 -1.45 14.50 19.98
CA ALA A 577 -0.71 14.65 18.72
C ALA A 577 0.38 15.72 18.81
N LEU A 578 0.08 16.85 19.47
CA LEU A 578 0.99 17.98 19.64
C LEU A 578 2.14 17.69 20.63
N THR A 579 2.08 16.58 21.37
CA THR A 579 3.17 16.16 22.29
C THR A 579 4.04 15.04 21.73
N LEU A 580 3.75 14.53 20.52
CA LEU A 580 4.60 13.58 19.82
C LEU A 580 5.92 14.23 19.39
N LYS A 581 7.03 13.60 19.77
CA LYS A 581 8.40 13.97 19.38
C LYS A 581 8.81 13.42 18.00
N PRO A 582 8.47 12.17 17.63
CA PRO A 582 8.80 11.66 16.30
C PRO A 582 7.96 12.40 15.25
N GLU A 583 8.59 13.30 14.50
CA GLU A 583 7.92 14.23 13.56
C GLU A 583 7.08 13.49 12.51
N GLN A 584 7.51 12.32 12.06
CA GLN A 584 6.71 11.50 11.14
C GLN A 584 5.37 11.08 11.77
N ILE A 585 5.37 10.62 13.03
CA ILE A 585 4.15 10.19 13.71
C ILE A 585 3.28 11.41 14.05
N ALA A 586 3.90 12.51 14.51
CA ALA A 586 3.22 13.77 14.75
C ALA A 586 2.52 14.28 13.47
N GLY A 587 3.21 14.23 12.33
CA GLY A 587 2.65 14.67 11.07
C GLY A 587 1.49 13.80 10.58
N GLU A 588 1.57 12.48 10.70
CA GLU A 588 0.41 11.60 10.42
C GLU A 588 -0.77 11.90 11.35
N ALA A 589 -0.51 12.16 12.63
CA ALA A 589 -1.56 12.51 13.60
C ALA A 589 -2.26 13.83 13.22
N LEU A 590 -1.49 14.86 12.85
CA LEU A 590 -2.02 16.16 12.41
C LEU A 590 -2.81 16.05 11.10
N VAL A 591 -2.36 15.23 10.15
CA VAL A 591 -3.12 14.93 8.92
C VAL A 591 -4.45 14.24 9.26
N GLY A 592 -4.44 13.28 10.19
CA GLY A 592 -5.66 12.60 10.66
C GLY A 592 -6.66 13.56 11.30
N LEU A 593 -6.18 14.44 12.19
CA LEU A 593 -6.98 15.49 12.83
C LEU A 593 -7.59 16.45 11.80
N ALA A 594 -6.76 16.96 10.87
CA ALA A 594 -7.21 17.86 9.82
C ALA A 594 -8.30 17.21 8.94
N SER A 595 -8.12 15.94 8.58
CA SER A 595 -9.10 15.20 7.77
C SER A 595 -10.47 15.15 8.43
N VAL A 596 -10.55 14.91 9.75
CA VAL A 596 -11.82 14.87 10.48
C VAL A 596 -12.45 16.25 10.55
N ILE A 597 -11.67 17.26 10.95
CA ILE A 597 -12.13 18.65 11.08
C ILE A 597 -12.71 19.17 9.76
N LEU A 598 -12.08 18.84 8.62
CA LEU A 598 -12.54 19.26 7.30
C LEU A 598 -13.73 18.43 6.77
N GLU A 599 -13.79 17.13 7.07
CA GLU A 599 -14.91 16.27 6.67
C GLU A 599 -16.22 16.66 7.38
N GLU A 600 -16.15 17.09 8.64
CA GLU A 600 -17.31 17.63 9.38
C GLU A 600 -17.96 18.82 8.65
N ILE A 601 -17.14 19.69 8.05
CA ILE A 601 -17.62 20.81 7.22
C ILE A 601 -18.36 20.26 6.00
N LYS A 602 -17.75 19.32 5.27
CA LYS A 602 -18.30 18.74 4.03
C LYS A 602 -19.66 18.07 4.25
N ILE A 603 -19.80 17.33 5.35
CA ILE A 603 -21.07 16.70 5.74
C ILE A 603 -22.14 17.77 6.04
N ALA A 604 -21.77 18.84 6.75
CA ALA A 604 -22.68 19.93 7.06
C ALA A 604 -23.11 20.72 5.81
N GLU A 605 -22.21 20.95 4.84
CA GLU A 605 -22.54 21.54 3.53
C GLU A 605 -23.53 20.68 2.76
N THR A 606 -23.31 19.36 2.73
CA THR A 606 -24.17 18.40 2.02
C THR A 606 -25.59 18.38 2.61
N LYS A 607 -25.72 18.34 3.95
CA LYS A 607 -27.03 18.39 4.63
C LYS A 607 -27.79 19.70 4.33
N ARG A 608 -27.08 20.83 4.27
CA ARG A 608 -27.67 22.14 3.95
C ARG A 608 -28.09 22.24 2.48
N GLY A 609 -27.31 21.67 1.56
CA GLY A 609 -27.65 21.57 0.14
C GLY A 609 -28.90 20.73 -0.12
N ALA A 610 -29.07 19.62 0.63
CA ALA A 610 -30.26 18.78 0.56
C ALA A 610 -31.51 19.48 1.11
N SER A 611 -31.39 20.27 2.18
CA SER A 611 -32.52 21.00 2.78
C SER A 611 -33.03 22.20 1.94
N ARG A 612 -32.25 22.66 0.95
CA ARG A 612 -32.62 23.78 0.06
C ARG A 612 -33.27 23.31 -1.24
N ARG A 613 -33.22 22.02 -1.53
CA ARG A 613 -33.93 21.37 -2.65
C ARG A 613 -35.25 20.82 -2.12
#